data_AF-A0A8J4RQA7-F1
#
_entry.id   AF-A0A8J4RQA7-F1
#
_cell.length_a   1.000
_cell.length_b   1.000
_cell.length_c   1.000
_cell.angle_alpha   90.00
_cell.angle_beta   90.00
_cell.angle_gamma   90.00
#
_symmetry.space_group_name_H-M   'P 1'
#
loop_
_entity.id
_entity.type
_entity.pdbx_description
1 polymer ?
#
loop_
_entity_poly.entity_id
_entity_poly.type
_entity_poly.pdbx_seq_one_letter_code
_entity_poly.pdbx_strand_id
1 'polypeptide(L)'
;SVETSEGFLKRQIYDPFNVWHSDVSNERQPPSYTTLKVLTNPPLGGDTLWASSYEAYDRLTPLFKSFIEGLTAIHSSKDQAERAQTRGHTIRRPPVEFEHPVVRTHPVTKRKALFVNPAFTRRIVQLSAAESAAVLKLLYKHITEGHEFQVRFRWTKNAVAIWDNRVTAHYATFDYLPGNRHAVRVTTHGEIPFFDGEAESQ
;
A
#
# COMPACT_ATOMS: atom_id res chain seq x y z
N SER A 1 15.54 -27.79 -4.12
CA SER A 1 15.00 -27.01 -5.26
C SER A 1 15.66 -25.63 -5.25
N VAL A 2 15.47 -24.79 -6.29
CA VAL A 2 15.91 -23.37 -6.26
C VAL A 2 15.37 -22.64 -5.01
N GLU A 3 14.18 -23.05 -4.58
CA GLU A 3 13.40 -22.53 -3.45
C GLU A 3 13.98 -22.87 -2.07
N THR A 4 14.83 -23.90 -1.97
CA THR A 4 15.54 -24.29 -0.74
C THR A 4 17.03 -24.00 -0.81
N SER A 5 17.50 -23.33 -1.86
CA SER A 5 18.92 -23.02 -2.00
C SER A 5 19.33 -21.99 -0.94
N GLU A 6 20.50 -22.15 -0.33
CA GLU A 6 21.04 -21.17 0.62
C GLU A 6 21.05 -19.75 0.04
N GLY A 7 21.30 -19.61 -1.26
CA GLY A 7 21.30 -18.31 -1.95
C GLY A 7 19.92 -17.67 -2.10
N PHE A 8 18.83 -18.47 -2.15
CA PHE A 8 17.45 -17.95 -2.14
C PHE A 8 17.03 -17.56 -0.72
N LEU A 9 17.32 -18.42 0.26
CA LEU A 9 17.04 -18.17 1.67
C LEU A 9 17.81 -16.94 2.18
N LYS A 10 19.11 -16.81 1.89
CA LYS A 10 19.91 -15.62 2.26
C LYS A 10 19.36 -14.33 1.65
N ARG A 11 18.98 -14.32 0.36
CA ARG A 11 18.38 -13.14 -0.28
C ARG A 11 17.05 -12.73 0.34
N GLN A 12 16.24 -13.70 0.72
CA GLN A 12 14.96 -13.46 1.38
C GLN A 12 15.12 -12.98 2.84
N ILE A 13 16.12 -13.45 3.58
CA ILE A 13 16.35 -13.07 4.98
C ILE A 13 16.80 -11.60 5.12
N TYR A 14 17.63 -11.09 4.20
CA TYR A 14 18.29 -9.78 4.37
C TYR A 14 17.65 -8.62 3.57
N ASP A 15 16.75 -8.90 2.61
CA ASP A 15 16.07 -7.89 1.79
C ASP A 15 14.56 -8.19 1.72
N PRO A 16 13.77 -7.85 2.76
CA PRO A 16 12.34 -8.09 2.76
C PRO A 16 11.68 -7.35 1.59
N PHE A 17 11.06 -8.10 0.70
CA PHE A 17 10.51 -7.57 -0.56
C PHE A 17 9.23 -6.74 -0.41
N ASN A 18 8.62 -6.77 0.78
CA ASN A 18 7.31 -6.19 1.01
C ASN A 18 7.43 -4.81 1.65
N VAL A 19 6.59 -3.89 1.19
CA VAL A 19 6.48 -2.52 1.67
C VAL A 19 5.00 -2.20 1.83
N TRP A 20 4.63 -1.39 2.81
CA TRP A 20 3.24 -0.96 3.00
C TRP A 20 2.73 -0.22 1.76
N HIS A 21 1.55 -0.61 1.26
CA HIS A 21 0.99 -0.03 0.04
C HIS A 21 -0.52 -0.19 -0.10
N SER A 22 -1.12 0.70 -0.88
CA SER A 22 -2.37 0.42 -1.59
C SER A 22 -2.01 -0.15 -2.96
N ASP A 23 -2.74 -1.17 -3.41
CA ASP A 23 -2.45 -1.84 -4.68
C ASP A 23 -2.48 -0.85 -5.83
N VAL A 24 -1.39 -0.85 -6.61
CA VAL A 24 -1.28 -0.16 -7.90
C VAL A 24 -1.73 1.31 -7.84
N SER A 25 -1.44 1.98 -6.73
CA SER A 25 -1.77 3.40 -6.53
C SER A 25 -1.05 4.36 -7.49
N ASN A 26 -0.13 3.85 -8.30
CA ASN A 26 0.59 4.57 -9.34
C ASN A 26 -0.14 4.62 -10.68
N GLU A 27 -1.33 4.00 -10.83
CA GLU A 27 -2.14 4.04 -12.06
C GLU A 27 -3.20 5.15 -11.98
N ARG A 28 -3.63 5.68 -13.13
CA ARG A 28 -4.66 6.73 -13.19
C ARG A 28 -5.96 6.34 -12.49
N GLN A 29 -6.33 5.06 -12.59
CA GLN A 29 -7.50 4.46 -11.98
C GLN A 29 -7.05 3.24 -11.18
N PRO A 30 -6.58 3.42 -9.93
CA PRO A 30 -6.18 2.32 -9.08
C PRO A 30 -7.35 1.36 -8.83
N PRO A 31 -7.09 0.10 -8.50
CA PRO A 31 -8.14 -0.84 -8.17
C PRO A 31 -9.05 -0.39 -7.03
N SER A 32 -10.34 -0.68 -7.15
CA SER A 32 -11.36 -0.39 -6.13
C SER A 32 -11.34 -1.42 -5.01
N TYR A 33 -11.50 -2.71 -5.35
CA TYR A 33 -11.42 -3.82 -4.41
C TYR A 33 -10.34 -4.79 -4.84
N THR A 34 -9.70 -5.39 -3.85
CA THR A 34 -8.78 -6.50 -4.06
C THR A 34 -9.32 -7.73 -3.36
N THR A 35 -9.34 -8.85 -4.08
CA THR A 35 -9.61 -10.19 -3.56
C THR A 35 -8.33 -11.00 -3.59
N LEU A 36 -8.01 -11.66 -2.47
CA LEU A 36 -6.82 -12.49 -2.33
C LEU A 36 -7.19 -13.84 -1.73
N LYS A 37 -6.73 -14.91 -2.38
CA LYS A 37 -6.78 -16.29 -1.85
C LYS A 37 -5.37 -16.85 -1.78
N VAL A 38 -4.94 -17.23 -0.58
CA VAL A 38 -3.69 -17.96 -0.39
C VAL A 38 -3.94 -19.44 -0.69
N LEU A 39 -3.27 -19.96 -1.72
CA LEU A 39 -3.38 -21.35 -2.17
C LEU A 39 -2.45 -22.28 -1.39
N THR A 40 -1.24 -21.79 -1.11
CA THR A 40 -0.23 -22.48 -0.30
C THR A 40 0.26 -21.50 0.74
N ASN A 41 0.16 -21.87 2.02
CA ASN A 41 0.71 -21.11 3.14
C ASN A 41 1.57 -22.04 3.99
N PRO A 42 2.67 -21.54 4.58
CA PRO A 42 3.46 -22.32 5.52
C PRO A 42 2.72 -22.51 6.86
N PRO A 43 3.15 -23.48 7.69
CA PRO A 43 2.51 -23.75 8.99
C PRO A 43 2.55 -22.55 9.95
N LEU A 44 3.57 -21.70 9.82
CA LEU A 44 3.78 -20.49 10.62
C LEU A 44 4.13 -19.31 9.69
N GLY A 45 3.64 -18.12 10.06
CA GLY A 45 3.88 -16.89 9.32
C GLY A 45 3.10 -16.77 8.01
N GLY A 46 3.45 -15.77 7.20
CA GLY A 46 2.82 -15.48 5.91
C GLY A 46 1.53 -14.68 6.04
N ASP A 47 1.33 -14.06 7.20
CA ASP A 47 0.17 -13.25 7.51
C ASP A 47 0.09 -12.02 6.62
N THR A 48 -1.06 -11.37 6.64
CA THR A 48 -1.25 -10.09 5.97
C THR A 48 -1.79 -9.09 6.97
N LEU A 49 -1.21 -7.89 6.95
CA LEU A 49 -1.67 -6.76 7.73
C LEU A 49 -2.40 -5.80 6.81
N TRP A 50 -3.45 -5.18 7.31
CA TRP A 50 -4.14 -4.06 6.68
C TRP A 50 -4.26 -2.92 7.68
N ALA A 51 -4.16 -1.68 7.19
CA ALA A 51 -4.35 -0.46 7.95
C ALA A 51 -5.52 0.32 7.35
N SER A 52 -6.45 0.77 8.19
CA SER A 52 -7.57 1.62 7.77
C SER A 52 -7.08 3.03 7.47
N SER A 53 -7.15 3.45 6.20
CA SER A 53 -6.79 4.83 5.81
C SER A 53 -7.82 5.86 6.29
N TYR A 54 -9.05 5.44 6.61
CA TYR A 54 -10.04 6.30 7.26
C TYR A 54 -9.58 6.65 8.66
N GLU A 55 -9.34 5.64 9.50
CA GLU A 55 -8.96 5.84 10.90
C GLU A 55 -7.57 6.50 11.00
N ALA A 56 -6.66 6.17 10.07
CA ALA A 56 -5.40 6.87 9.94
C ALA A 56 -5.60 8.37 9.70
N TYR A 57 -6.52 8.76 8.80
CA TYR A 57 -6.86 10.17 8.60
C TYR A 57 -7.53 10.77 9.85
N ASP A 58 -8.54 10.09 10.42
CA ASP A 58 -9.36 10.57 11.52
C ASP A 58 -8.53 10.88 12.79
N ARG A 59 -7.42 10.15 13.00
CA ARG A 59 -6.47 10.36 14.12
C ARG A 59 -5.50 11.53 13.97
N LEU A 60 -5.39 12.14 12.79
CA LEU A 60 -4.56 13.33 12.62
C LEU A 60 -5.17 14.53 13.35
N THR A 61 -4.32 15.45 13.81
CA THR A 61 -4.81 16.68 14.43
C THR A 61 -5.59 17.51 13.40
N PRO A 62 -6.61 18.29 13.82
CA PRO A 62 -7.39 19.12 12.90
C PRO A 62 -6.54 20.08 12.05
N LEU A 63 -5.48 20.66 12.64
CA LEU A 63 -4.55 21.52 11.93
C LEU A 63 -3.78 20.77 10.85
N PHE A 64 -3.32 19.55 11.15
CA PHE A 64 -2.59 18.76 10.17
C PHE A 64 -3.50 18.25 9.06
N LYS A 65 -4.75 17.84 9.38
CA LYS A 65 -5.79 17.54 8.38
C LYS A 65 -5.98 18.72 7.42
N SER A 66 -6.22 19.91 7.97
CA SER A 66 -6.43 21.13 7.18
C SER A 66 -5.23 21.47 6.28
N PHE A 67 -4.02 21.20 6.77
CA PHE A 67 -2.79 21.43 6.00
C PHE A 67 -2.64 20.47 4.81
N ILE A 68 -2.96 19.18 4.98
CA ILE A 68 -2.76 18.17 3.92
C ILE A 68 -3.95 18.04 2.96
N GLU A 69 -5.11 18.57 3.34
CA GLU A 69 -6.28 18.64 2.47
C GLU A 69 -6.02 19.52 1.24
N GLY A 70 -6.44 19.05 0.07
CA GLY A 70 -6.16 19.70 -1.21
C GLY A 70 -4.75 19.50 -1.77
N LEU A 71 -3.80 18.96 -0.97
CA LEU A 71 -2.49 18.58 -1.49
C LEU A 71 -2.59 17.34 -2.39
N THR A 72 -1.71 17.26 -3.37
CA THR A 72 -1.58 16.11 -4.27
C THR A 72 -0.16 15.55 -4.22
N ALA A 73 -0.02 14.27 -4.52
CA ALA A 73 1.25 13.57 -4.56
C ALA A 73 1.41 12.73 -5.82
N ILE A 74 2.65 12.60 -6.28
CA ILE A 74 3.01 11.69 -7.39
C ILE A 74 3.19 10.28 -6.84
N HIS A 75 2.46 9.34 -7.44
CA HIS A 75 2.63 7.91 -7.22
C HIS A 75 3.31 7.29 -8.44
N SER A 76 4.40 6.55 -8.24
CA SER A 76 5.29 6.07 -9.29
C SER A 76 5.63 4.60 -9.15
N SER A 77 5.62 3.86 -10.26
CA SER A 77 6.16 2.50 -10.33
C SER A 77 7.62 2.42 -10.78
N LYS A 78 8.33 3.54 -10.97
CA LYS A 78 9.74 3.55 -11.43
C LYS A 78 10.65 2.74 -10.52
N ASP A 79 10.67 3.00 -9.21
CA ASP A 79 11.51 2.26 -8.26
C ASP A 79 11.16 0.76 -8.21
N GLN A 80 9.91 0.40 -8.49
CA GLN A 80 9.50 -1.01 -8.58
C GLN A 80 10.08 -1.65 -9.85
N ALA A 81 10.00 -0.95 -10.99
CA ALA A 81 10.54 -1.41 -12.26
C ALA A 81 12.07 -1.53 -12.23
N GLU A 82 12.77 -0.54 -11.65
CA GLU A 82 14.22 -0.57 -11.45
C GLU A 82 14.64 -1.75 -10.58
N ARG A 83 13.99 -1.94 -9.41
CA ARG A 83 14.24 -3.10 -8.55
C ARG A 83 14.00 -4.44 -9.27
N ALA A 84 12.96 -4.53 -10.09
CA ALA A 84 12.69 -5.72 -10.89
C ALA A 84 13.80 -5.96 -11.92
N GLN A 85 14.26 -4.91 -12.61
CA GLN A 85 15.33 -4.98 -13.59
C GLN A 85 16.67 -5.42 -12.98
N THR A 86 17.07 -4.81 -11.84
CA THR A 86 18.30 -5.19 -11.12
C THR A 86 18.29 -6.66 -10.70
N ARG A 87 17.10 -7.24 -10.49
CA ARG A 87 16.91 -8.66 -10.13
C ARG A 87 16.76 -9.59 -11.33
N GLY A 88 16.81 -9.06 -12.56
CA GLY A 88 16.63 -9.83 -13.79
C GLY A 88 15.18 -10.27 -14.02
N HIS A 89 14.19 -9.62 -13.40
CA HIS A 89 12.78 -9.89 -13.65
C HIS A 89 12.27 -9.14 -14.89
N THR A 90 11.34 -9.77 -15.62
CA THR A 90 10.70 -9.15 -16.78
C THR A 90 9.77 -8.02 -16.34
N ILE A 91 10.00 -6.82 -16.88
CA ILE A 91 9.08 -5.69 -16.76
C ILE A 91 7.92 -5.93 -17.72
N ARG A 92 6.74 -6.23 -17.19
CA ARG A 92 5.54 -6.56 -17.99
C ARG A 92 4.73 -5.35 -18.43
N ARG A 93 4.90 -4.21 -17.75
CA ARG A 93 4.23 -2.95 -18.05
C ARG A 93 5.25 -1.81 -17.93
N PRO A 94 5.21 -0.82 -18.83
CA PRO A 94 6.02 0.38 -18.68
C PRO A 94 5.77 1.03 -17.30
N PRO A 95 6.79 1.60 -16.65
CA PRO A 95 6.58 2.36 -15.43
C PRO A 95 5.72 3.59 -15.73
N VAL A 96 4.81 3.91 -14.81
CA VAL A 96 3.86 5.02 -14.94
C VAL A 96 3.88 5.85 -13.67
N GLU A 97 3.51 7.13 -13.82
CA GLU A 97 3.37 8.08 -12.73
C GLU A 97 2.08 8.85 -12.88
N PHE A 98 1.29 8.92 -11.82
CA PHE A 98 0.08 9.72 -11.77
C PHE A 98 0.01 10.55 -10.49
N GLU A 99 -0.61 11.72 -10.61
CA GLU A 99 -0.86 12.62 -9.50
C GLU A 99 -2.21 12.27 -8.86
N HIS A 100 -2.20 12.07 -7.54
CA HIS A 100 -3.38 11.73 -6.75
C HIS A 100 -3.46 12.61 -5.51
N PRO A 101 -4.65 12.84 -4.94
CA PRO A 101 -4.76 13.63 -3.72
C PRO A 101 -4.15 12.89 -2.52
N VAL A 102 -3.48 13.62 -1.63
CA VAL A 102 -2.91 13.09 -0.38
C VAL A 102 -4.01 12.59 0.55
N VAL A 103 -5.13 13.31 0.58
CA VAL A 103 -6.38 12.91 1.21
C VAL A 103 -7.40 12.73 0.11
N ARG A 104 -7.93 11.52 -0.05
CA ARG A 104 -8.98 11.25 -1.04
C ARG A 104 -10.35 11.18 -0.39
N THR A 105 -11.37 11.40 -1.18
CA THR A 105 -12.77 11.11 -0.83
C THR A 105 -13.16 9.75 -1.40
N HIS A 106 -13.82 8.93 -0.59
CA HIS A 106 -14.37 7.67 -1.05
C HIS A 106 -15.70 7.90 -1.79
N PRO A 107 -15.88 7.37 -3.01
CA PRO A 107 -16.98 7.78 -3.89
C PRO A 107 -18.38 7.44 -3.36
N VAL A 108 -18.51 6.38 -2.55
CA VAL A 108 -19.79 5.90 -2.00
C VAL A 108 -20.04 6.46 -0.60
N THR A 109 -19.18 6.12 0.36
CA THR A 109 -19.29 6.57 1.76
C THR A 109 -19.07 8.07 1.98
N LYS A 110 -18.49 8.77 1.01
CA LYS A 110 -18.12 10.20 1.10
C LYS A 110 -17.11 10.55 2.19
N ARG A 111 -16.53 9.56 2.86
CA ARG A 111 -15.51 9.79 3.90
C ARG A 111 -14.15 10.14 3.30
N LYS A 112 -13.40 10.96 4.03
CA LYS A 112 -11.99 11.30 3.75
C LYS A 112 -11.04 10.20 4.23
N ALA A 113 -10.03 9.86 3.44
CA ALA A 113 -9.02 8.83 3.76
C ALA A 113 -7.62 9.25 3.30
N LEU A 114 -6.59 8.88 4.06
CA LEU A 114 -5.20 9.07 3.63
C LEU A 114 -4.87 8.17 2.43
N PHE A 115 -4.30 8.77 1.38
CA PHE A 115 -3.93 8.06 0.15
C PHE A 115 -2.47 8.32 -0.21
N VAL A 116 -1.58 7.91 0.68
CA VAL A 116 -0.14 7.90 0.45
C VAL A 116 0.45 6.59 0.95
N ASN A 117 1.55 6.13 0.37
CA ASN A 117 2.25 4.94 0.85
C ASN A 117 3.73 4.92 0.44
N PRO A 118 4.59 4.28 1.24
CA PRO A 118 6.03 4.24 0.97
C PRO A 118 6.41 3.49 -0.31
N ALA A 119 5.57 2.55 -0.77
CA ALA A 119 5.88 1.79 -1.98
C ALA A 119 5.82 2.63 -3.26
N PHE A 120 4.86 3.55 -3.38
CA PHE A 120 4.58 4.27 -4.62
C PHE A 120 4.64 5.79 -4.51
N THR A 121 4.32 6.39 -3.38
CA THR A 121 4.28 7.86 -3.26
C THR A 121 5.71 8.42 -3.21
N ARG A 122 5.99 9.49 -3.98
CA ARG A 122 7.35 10.04 -4.16
C ARG A 122 7.50 11.49 -3.75
N ARG A 123 6.57 12.34 -4.14
CA ARG A 123 6.60 13.77 -3.79
C ARG A 123 5.20 14.33 -3.67
N ILE A 124 5.01 15.28 -2.76
CA ILE A 124 3.84 16.16 -2.70
C ILE A 124 4.12 17.35 -3.64
N VAL A 125 3.19 17.64 -4.54
CA VAL A 125 3.42 18.55 -5.67
C VAL A 125 3.56 20.00 -5.24
N GLN A 126 2.79 20.42 -4.24
CA GLN A 126 2.69 21.81 -3.78
C GLN A 126 3.76 22.19 -2.74
N LEU A 127 4.61 21.25 -2.31
CA LEU A 127 5.62 21.47 -1.29
C LEU A 127 7.02 21.46 -1.91
N SER A 128 7.96 22.15 -1.28
CA SER A 128 9.38 21.99 -1.62
C SER A 128 9.82 20.54 -1.39
N ALA A 129 10.94 20.13 -2.00
CA ALA A 129 11.44 18.76 -1.84
C ALA A 129 11.68 18.39 -0.35
N ALA A 130 12.21 19.33 0.44
CA ALA A 130 12.48 19.11 1.86
C ALA A 130 11.18 18.96 2.68
N GLU A 131 10.20 19.85 2.45
CA GLU A 131 8.89 19.79 3.11
C GLU A 131 8.13 18.52 2.71
N SER A 132 8.08 18.21 1.41
CA SER A 132 7.47 16.99 0.90
C SER A 132 8.06 15.74 1.56
N ALA A 133 9.39 15.65 1.64
CA ALA A 133 10.06 14.52 2.27
C ALA A 133 9.72 14.40 3.77
N ALA A 134 9.69 15.53 4.49
CA ALA A 134 9.34 15.54 5.92
C ALA A 134 7.88 15.12 6.15
N VAL A 135 6.94 15.66 5.38
CA VAL A 135 5.50 15.36 5.48
C VAL A 135 5.23 13.90 5.10
N LEU A 136 5.77 13.41 3.98
CA LEU A 136 5.59 12.01 3.58
C LEU A 136 6.21 11.05 4.59
N LYS A 137 7.38 11.36 5.15
CA LYS A 137 7.99 10.54 6.21
C LYS A 137 7.07 10.43 7.43
N LEU A 138 6.45 11.52 7.86
CA LEU A 138 5.49 11.52 8.96
C LEU A 138 4.26 10.68 8.61
N LEU A 139 3.65 10.89 7.45
CA LEU A 139 2.46 10.16 7.01
C LEU A 139 2.72 8.65 6.84
N TYR A 140 3.87 8.28 6.28
CA TYR A 140 4.27 6.88 6.18
C TYR A 140 4.40 6.25 7.56
N LYS A 141 5.14 6.90 8.47
CA LYS A 141 5.32 6.42 9.84
C LYS A 141 3.98 6.23 10.54
N HIS A 142 3.08 7.22 10.40
CA HIS A 142 1.72 7.16 10.95
C HIS A 142 0.97 5.91 10.48
N ILE A 143 0.97 5.62 9.17
CA ILE A 143 0.30 4.44 8.61
C ILE A 143 0.98 3.14 9.08
N THR A 144 2.32 3.07 9.07
CA THR A 144 3.05 1.83 9.33
C THR A 144 3.10 1.46 10.82
N GLU A 145 3.09 2.45 11.71
CA GLU A 145 3.20 2.26 13.17
C GLU A 145 1.87 2.46 13.92
N GLY A 146 0.80 2.85 13.23
CA GLY A 146 -0.53 3.05 13.82
C GLY A 146 -1.26 1.74 14.12
N HIS A 147 -0.77 1.00 15.11
CA HIS A 147 -1.26 -0.34 15.46
C HIS A 147 -2.74 -0.36 15.87
N GLU A 148 -3.30 0.75 16.35
CA GLU A 148 -4.70 0.88 16.77
C GLU A 148 -5.70 0.77 15.61
N PHE A 149 -5.23 0.98 14.38
CA PHE A 149 -6.06 0.90 13.17
C PHE A 149 -5.57 -0.14 12.17
N GLN A 150 -4.77 -1.08 12.66
CA GLN A 150 -4.27 -2.22 11.90
C GLN A 150 -4.97 -3.52 12.32
N VAL A 151 -5.19 -4.40 11.34
CA VAL A 151 -5.58 -5.78 11.56
C VAL A 151 -4.53 -6.71 10.97
N ARG A 152 -4.14 -7.74 11.71
CA ARG A 152 -3.30 -8.86 11.24
C ARG A 152 -4.18 -10.09 11.05
N PHE A 153 -4.22 -10.61 9.84
CA PHE A 153 -4.95 -11.85 9.54
C PHE A 153 -3.98 -13.00 9.34
N ARG A 154 -4.19 -14.06 10.13
CA ARG A 154 -3.54 -15.34 9.92
C ARG A 154 -4.33 -16.18 8.93
N TRP A 155 -3.70 -16.55 7.83
CA TRP A 155 -4.34 -17.33 6.78
C TRP A 155 -4.68 -18.75 7.26
N THR A 156 -5.88 -19.20 6.94
CA THR A 156 -6.34 -20.58 7.14
C THR A 156 -6.68 -21.22 5.80
N LYS A 157 -6.80 -22.56 5.78
CA LYS A 157 -7.15 -23.29 4.57
C LYS A 157 -8.46 -22.75 3.99
N ASN A 158 -8.44 -22.42 2.70
CA ASN A 158 -9.56 -21.86 1.93
C ASN A 158 -10.03 -20.45 2.35
N ALA A 159 -9.34 -19.76 3.25
CA ALA A 159 -9.66 -18.37 3.56
C ALA A 159 -9.51 -17.48 2.31
N VAL A 160 -10.41 -16.52 2.19
CA VAL A 160 -10.39 -15.47 1.17
C VAL A 160 -10.54 -14.14 1.88
N ALA A 161 -9.67 -13.19 1.56
CA ALA A 161 -9.82 -11.81 2.01
C ALA A 161 -10.28 -10.95 0.83
N ILE A 162 -11.23 -10.06 1.12
CA ILE A 162 -11.65 -8.97 0.23
C ILE A 162 -11.50 -7.69 1.02
N TRP A 163 -10.85 -6.68 0.44
CA TRP A 163 -10.76 -5.36 1.05
C TRP A 163 -11.02 -4.27 0.03
N ASP A 164 -11.46 -3.12 0.53
CA ASP A 164 -11.57 -1.90 -0.23
C ASP A 164 -10.19 -1.24 -0.36
N ASN A 165 -9.58 -1.38 -1.52
CA ASN A 165 -8.23 -0.88 -1.79
C ASN A 165 -8.16 0.65 -1.82
N ARG A 166 -9.30 1.33 -1.94
CA ARG A 166 -9.36 2.80 -1.94
C ARG A 166 -9.01 3.38 -0.57
N VAL A 167 -9.21 2.61 0.50
CA VAL A 167 -9.13 3.10 1.89
C VAL A 167 -8.31 2.18 2.78
N THR A 168 -7.43 1.40 2.17
CA THR A 168 -6.61 0.43 2.87
C THR A 168 -5.19 0.46 2.34
N ALA A 169 -4.23 0.53 3.26
CA ALA A 169 -2.85 0.12 2.99
C ALA A 169 -2.63 -1.28 3.58
N HIS A 170 -1.76 -2.09 2.97
CA HIS A 170 -1.51 -3.45 3.43
C HIS A 170 -0.05 -3.87 3.30
N TYR A 171 0.30 -4.92 4.02
CA TYR A 171 1.65 -5.48 4.10
C TYR A 171 1.58 -7.00 4.20
N ALA A 172 2.34 -7.70 3.36
CA ALA A 172 2.52 -9.15 3.50
C ALA A 172 3.69 -9.42 4.45
N THR A 173 3.42 -10.03 5.61
CA THR A 173 4.46 -10.35 6.59
C THR A 173 5.42 -11.37 6.02
N PHE A 174 6.72 -11.08 6.11
CA PHE A 174 7.77 -11.91 5.56
C PHE A 174 8.47 -12.71 6.69
N ASP A 175 7.71 -13.56 7.39
CA ASP A 175 8.11 -14.28 8.61
C ASP A 175 8.00 -15.80 8.48
N TYR A 176 8.18 -16.33 7.27
CA TYR A 176 7.75 -17.69 6.95
C TYR A 176 8.76 -18.58 6.24
N LEU A 177 10.04 -18.21 6.27
CA LEU A 177 11.12 -19.04 5.72
C LEU A 177 11.40 -20.26 6.62
N PRO A 178 11.80 -21.40 6.03
CA PRO A 178 12.02 -21.67 4.60
C PRO A 178 10.73 -22.08 3.84
N GLY A 179 9.56 -21.83 4.41
CA GLY A 179 8.28 -22.19 3.82
C GLY A 179 7.88 -21.32 2.61
N ASN A 180 6.94 -21.83 1.83
CA ASN A 180 6.44 -21.18 0.62
C ASN A 180 5.05 -20.56 0.84
N ARG A 181 4.85 -19.38 0.25
CA ARG A 181 3.56 -18.69 0.20
C ARG A 181 3.19 -18.43 -1.25
N HIS A 182 2.06 -18.98 -1.70
CA HIS A 182 1.53 -18.79 -3.05
C HIS A 182 0.07 -18.35 -2.97
N ALA A 183 -0.26 -17.26 -3.66
CA ALA A 183 -1.59 -16.68 -3.64
C ALA A 183 -2.02 -16.23 -5.04
N VAL A 184 -3.33 -16.22 -5.26
CA VAL A 184 -3.97 -15.62 -6.43
C VAL A 184 -4.71 -14.37 -6.02
N ARG A 185 -4.57 -13.33 -6.83
CA ARG A 185 -5.14 -12.00 -6.58
C ARG A 185 -5.94 -11.54 -7.78
N VAL A 186 -7.14 -11.05 -7.51
CA VAL A 186 -8.01 -10.41 -8.50
C VAL A 186 -8.35 -9.01 -7.99
N THR A 187 -8.21 -8.03 -8.86
CA THR A 187 -8.43 -6.62 -8.54
C THR A 187 -9.43 -6.03 -9.51
N THR A 188 -10.46 -5.36 -9.01
CA THR A 188 -11.46 -4.70 -9.84
C THR A 188 -11.02 -3.28 -10.19
N HIS A 189 -11.36 -2.83 -11.40
CA HIS A 189 -11.08 -1.46 -11.83
C HIS A 189 -11.75 -0.44 -10.90
N GLY A 190 -11.09 0.68 -10.61
CA GLY A 190 -11.61 1.75 -9.76
C GLY A 190 -11.87 3.06 -10.51
N GLU A 191 -12.36 4.03 -9.76
CA GLU A 191 -12.47 5.42 -10.19
C GLU A 191 -11.11 6.14 -10.18
N ILE A 192 -11.05 7.32 -10.80
CA ILE A 192 -9.93 8.24 -10.60
C ILE A 192 -10.04 8.81 -9.18
N PRO A 193 -9.02 8.68 -8.31
CA PRO A 193 -9.06 9.25 -6.97
C PRO A 193 -9.25 10.77 -7.04
N PHE A 194 -10.15 11.30 -6.21
CA PHE A 194 -10.46 12.72 -6.11
C PHE A 194 -10.55 13.14 -4.64
N PHE A 195 -10.42 14.44 -4.40
CA PHE A 195 -10.69 15.06 -3.11
C PHE A 195 -11.91 15.96 -3.25
N ASP A 196 -12.82 15.87 -2.28
CA ASP A 196 -13.99 16.71 -2.14
C ASP A 196 -13.90 17.41 -0.78
N GLY A 197 -13.82 18.74 -0.79
CA GLY A 197 -13.64 19.54 0.43
C GLY A 197 -14.85 19.48 1.37
N GLU A 198 -16.04 19.22 0.84
CA GLU A 198 -17.29 19.13 1.59
C GLU A 198 -17.51 17.75 2.24
N ALA A 199 -16.64 16.79 1.95
CA ALA A 199 -16.69 15.45 2.53
C ALA A 199 -16.51 15.46 4.05
N GLU A 200 -17.33 14.69 4.76
CA GLU A 200 -17.26 14.57 6.22
C GLU A 200 -16.12 13.63 6.67
N SER A 201 -15.43 14.04 7.73
CA SER A 201 -14.64 13.15 8.58
C SER A 201 -15.48 12.68 9.76
N GLN A 202 -15.12 11.55 10.39
CA GLN A 202 -15.74 11.18 11.67
C GLN A 202 -15.11 11.94 12.84
#